data_AF-A0A3C1M5P2-F1
#
_entry.id   AF-A0A3C1M5P2-F1
#
_cell.length_a   1.000
_cell.length_b   1.000
_cell.length_c   1.000
_cell.angle_alpha   90.00
_cell.angle_beta   90.00
_cell.angle_gamma   90.00
#
_symmetry.space_group_name_H-M   'P 1'
#
loop_
_entity.id
_entity.type
_entity.pdbx_description
1 polymer ?
#
loop_
_entity_poly.entity_id
_entity_poly.type
_entity_poly.pdbx_seq_one_letter_code
_entity_poly.pdbx_strand_id
1 'polypeptide(L)' 'MQRKEVRDFVTTYLTQAPQAVASVGYVLLPAQAYQVAQNRIHLGRVGTVFGGKSPVGMTLSQLLTTQKLQN' A
#
# COMPACT_ATOMS: atom_id res chain seq x y z
N MET A 1 -4.19 12.20 -6.33
CA MET A 1 -4.15 11.75 -7.74
C MET A 1 -4.35 12.83 -8.79
N GLN A 2 -4.89 14.01 -8.45
CA GLN A 2 -5.17 15.06 -9.44
C GLN A 2 -3.91 15.72 -10.04
N ARG A 3 -2.78 15.67 -9.32
CA ARG A 3 -1.46 16.11 -9.81
C ARG A 3 -0.72 14.93 -10.44
N LYS A 4 -0.37 15.05 -11.73
CA LYS A 4 0.22 13.96 -12.53
C LYS A 4 1.61 13.59 -12.02
N GLU A 5 2.42 14.58 -11.69
CA GLU A 5 3.79 14.42 -11.19
C GLU A 5 3.86 13.58 -9.91
N VAL A 6 2.89 13.79 -9.00
CA VAL A 6 2.81 13.02 -7.74
C VAL A 6 2.42 11.57 -8.03
N ARG A 7 1.47 11.37 -8.95
CA ARG A 7 1.05 10.01 -9.35
C ARG A 7 2.22 9.24 -9.95
N ASP A 8 2.93 9.84 -10.89
CA ASP A 8 4.02 9.20 -11.61
C ASP A 8 5.17 8.84 -10.66
N PHE A 9 5.48 9.73 -9.70
CA PHE A 9 6.43 9.45 -8.63
C PHE A 9 6.01 8.25 -7.79
N VAL A 10 4.77 8.22 -7.29
CA VAL A 10 4.28 7.13 -6.45
C VAL A 10 4.24 5.80 -7.20
N THR A 11 3.80 5.80 -8.45
CA THR A 11 3.83 4.60 -9.31
C THR A 11 5.25 4.08 -9.49
N THR A 12 6.20 4.97 -9.77
CA THR A 12 7.61 4.61 -9.93
C THR A 12 8.19 4.05 -8.64
N TYR A 13 7.93 4.71 -7.51
CA TYR A 13 8.36 4.26 -6.19
C TYR A 13 7.84 2.85 -5.89
N LEU A 14 6.55 2.59 -6.04
CA LEU A 14 5.96 1.27 -5.76
C LEU A 14 6.47 0.18 -6.69
N THR A 15 6.90 0.54 -7.90
CA THR A 15 7.48 -0.40 -8.88
C THR A 15 8.93 -0.74 -8.54
N GLN A 16 9.73 0.23 -8.11
CA GLN A 16 11.16 0.03 -7.84
C GLN A 16 11.47 -0.34 -6.38
N ALA A 17 10.55 -0.09 -5.45
CA ALA A 17 10.74 -0.33 -4.02
C ALA A 17 11.21 -1.75 -3.67
N PRO A 18 10.71 -2.85 -4.27
CA PRO A 18 11.17 -4.20 -3.93
C PRO A 18 12.68 -4.39 -4.14
N GLN A 19 13.25 -3.81 -5.19
CA GLN A 19 14.68 -3.91 -5.48
C GLN A 19 15.51 -3.05 -4.52
N ALA A 20 15.05 -1.82 -4.26
CA ALA A 20 15.73 -0.90 -3.36
C ALA A 20 15.77 -1.44 -1.92
N VAL A 21 14.63 -1.89 -1.39
CA VAL A 21 14.48 -2.37 0.00
C VAL A 21 15.35 -3.59 0.27
N ALA A 22 15.47 -4.50 -0.70
CA ALA A 22 16.32 -5.69 -0.60
C ALA A 22 17.81 -5.34 -0.39
N SER A 23 18.27 -4.22 -0.97
CA SER A 23 19.69 -3.81 -0.96
C SER A 23 20.14 -3.13 0.34
N VAL A 24 19.20 -2.68 1.18
CA VAL A 24 19.50 -1.84 2.37
C VAL A 24 19.12 -2.51 3.70
N GLY A 25 18.84 -3.82 3.68
CA GLY A 25 18.62 -4.61 4.90
C GLY A 25 17.23 -4.46 5.54
N TYR A 26 16.25 -3.90 4.83
CA TYR A 26 14.86 -3.82 5.29
C TYR A 26 14.08 -5.11 4.98
N VAL A 27 13.01 -5.35 5.75
CA VAL A 27 12.08 -6.45 5.49
C VAL A 27 11.21 -6.11 4.28
N LEU A 28 11.30 -6.94 3.25
CA LEU A 28 10.48 -6.81 2.05
C LEU A 28 9.01 -7.07 2.37
N LEU A 29 8.14 -6.19 1.88
CA LEU A 29 6.72 -6.46 1.87
C LEU A 29 6.40 -7.59 0.88
N PRO A 30 5.35 -8.39 1.13
CA PRO A 30 4.89 -9.38 0.17
C PRO A 30 4.49 -8.72 -1.16
N ALA A 31 4.70 -9.42 -2.28
CA ALA A 31 4.38 -8.92 -3.61
C ALA A 31 2.92 -8.43 -3.74
N GLN A 32 1.97 -9.12 -3.09
CA GLN A 32 0.56 -8.71 -3.10
C GLN A 32 0.35 -7.32 -2.46
N ALA A 33 1.17 -6.93 -1.48
CA ALA A 33 1.03 -5.64 -0.82
C ALA A 33 1.31 -4.46 -1.76
N TYR A 34 2.31 -4.60 -2.64
CA TYR A 34 2.61 -3.61 -3.67
C TYR A 34 1.47 -3.50 -4.70
N GLN A 35 0.89 -4.63 -5.11
CA GLN A 35 -0.26 -4.65 -6.02
C GLN A 35 -1.49 -3.96 -5.41
N VAL A 36 -1.80 -4.26 -4.14
CA VAL A 36 -2.88 -3.62 -3.40
C VAL A 36 -2.64 -2.11 -3.31
N ALA A 37 -1.42 -1.67 -3.00
CA ALA A 37 -1.07 -0.26 -2.93
C ALA A 37 -1.27 0.45 -4.27
N GLN A 38 -0.77 -0.13 -5.37
CA GLN A 38 -0.95 0.42 -6.72
C GLN A 38 -2.44 0.55 -7.08
N ASN A 39 -3.22 -0.51 -6.85
CA ASN A 39 -4.66 -0.49 -7.12
C ASN A 39 -5.39 0.59 -6.32
N ARG A 40 -5.04 0.80 -5.04
CA ARG A 40 -5.64 1.87 -4.23
C ARG A 40 -5.31 3.26 -4.77
N ILE A 41 -4.07 3.47 -5.20
CA ILE A 41 -3.65 4.72 -5.84
C ILE A 41 -4.45 4.93 -7.12
N HIS A 42 -4.53 3.93 -8.02
CA HIS A 42 -5.31 4.00 -9.26
C HIS A 42 -6.80 4.33 -9.01
N LEU A 43 -7.41 3.73 -7.99
CA LEU A 43 -8.79 3.98 -7.61
C LEU A 43 -8.99 5.32 -6.87
N GLY A 44 -7.91 6.07 -6.58
CA GLY A 44 -7.98 7.31 -5.82
C GLY A 44 -8.45 7.12 -4.38
N ARG A 45 -8.35 5.91 -3.82
CA ARG A 45 -8.81 5.62 -2.46
C ARG A 45 -7.87 6.25 -1.43
N VAL A 46 -8.41 7.16 -0.63
CA VAL A 46 -7.71 7.81 0.48
C VAL A 46 -8.10 7.18 1.82
N GLY A 47 -7.37 7.52 2.90
CA GLY A 47 -7.64 7.00 4.24
C GLY A 47 -6.90 5.71 4.60
N THR A 48 -7.18 5.20 5.81
CA THR A 48 -6.43 4.10 6.43
C THR A 48 -7.16 2.75 6.33
N VAL A 49 -6.42 1.67 6.07
CA VAL A 49 -6.95 0.28 6.11
C VAL A 49 -7.27 -0.19 7.52
N PHE A 50 -6.75 0.51 8.54
CA PHE A 50 -7.01 0.20 9.94
C PHE A 50 -8.44 0.58 10.39
N GLY A 51 -9.19 1.36 9.61
CA GLY A 51 -10.58 1.68 9.93
C GLY A 51 -10.81 2.29 11.33
N GLY A 52 -9.82 3.00 11.87
CA GLY A 52 -9.88 3.64 13.20
C GLY A 52 -9.56 2.75 14.40
N LYS A 53 -9.23 1.46 14.21
CA LYS A 53 -8.80 0.54 15.28
C LYS A 53 -7.59 -0.26 14.82
N SER A 54 -6.58 -0.44 15.67
CA SER A 54 -5.43 -1.28 15.34
C SER A 54 -5.80 -2.75 15.58
N PRO A 55 -5.94 -3.61 14.54
CA PRO A 55 -6.29 -5.01 14.74
C PRO A 55 -5.05 -5.78 15.19
N VAL A 56 -5.00 -6.11 16.48
CA VAL A 56 -3.95 -6.94 17.07
C VAL A 56 -4.16 -8.39 16.63
N GLY A 57 -3.07 -9.08 16.25
CA GLY A 57 -3.10 -10.49 15.85
C GLY A 57 -3.55 -10.75 14.40
N MET A 58 -3.81 -9.70 13.61
CA MET A 58 -4.16 -9.84 12.19
C MET A 58 -2.89 -9.89 11.33
N THR A 59 -2.87 -10.76 10.33
CA THR A 59 -1.78 -10.82 9.34
C THR A 59 -1.85 -9.61 8.40
N LEU A 60 -0.72 -9.25 7.79
CA LEU A 60 -0.66 -8.16 6.82
C LEU A 60 -1.64 -8.38 5.66
N SER A 61 -1.75 -9.60 5.13
CA SER A 61 -2.66 -9.92 4.03
C SER A 61 -4.12 -9.65 4.42
N GLN A 62 -4.55 -10.11 5.60
CA GLN A 62 -5.90 -9.87 6.11
C GLN A 62 -6.18 -8.37 6.28
N LEU A 63 -5.20 -7.61 6.80
CA LEU A 63 -5.32 -6.17 6.97
C LEU A 63 -5.48 -5.45 5.62
N LEU A 64 -4.67 -5.80 4.62
CA LEU A 64 -4.68 -5.15 3.31
C LEU A 64 -5.94 -5.46 2.49
N THR A 65 -6.56 -6.62 2.71
CA THR A 65 -7.85 -6.98 2.11
C THR A 65 -9.05 -6.45 2.90
N THR A 66 -8.83 -5.93 4.12
CA THR A 66 -9.94 -5.42 4.94
C THR A 66 -10.52 -4.16 4.29
N GLN A 67 -11.68 -4.32 3.69
CA GLN A 67 -12.49 -3.24 3.15
C GLN A 67 -13.51 -2.83 4.21
N LYS A 68 -13.06 -2.33 5.36
CA LYS A 68 -13.96 -1.54 6.22
C LYS A 68 -14.16 -0.19 5.56
N LEU A 69 -15.18 -0.17 4.70
CA LEU A 69 -15.89 1.03 4.26
C LEU A 69 -16.09 1.92 5.49
N GLN A 70 -15.56 3.13 5.43
CA GLN A 70 -15.98 4.20 6.32
C GLN A 70 -17.42 4.51 5.93
N ASN A 71 -18.37 3.90 6.66
CA ASN A 71 -19.72 4.41 6.83
C ASN A 71 -19.81 4.97 8.24
#